data_AF-A0A9E3NHU5-F1
#
_entry.id   AF-A0A9E3NHU5-F1
#
_cell.length_a   1.000
_cell.length_b   1.000
_cell.length_c   1.000
_cell.angle_alpha   90.00
_cell.angle_beta   90.00
_cell.angle_gamma   90.00
#
_symmetry.space_group_name_H-M   'P 1'
#
loop_
_entity.id
_entity.type
_entity.pdbx_description
1 polymer ?
#
loop_
_entity_poly.entity_id
_entity_poly.type
_entity_poly.pdbx_seq_one_letter_code
_entity_poly.pdbx_strand_id
1 'polypeptide(L)' 'MNTSALIMMITTEVIVTLVTGYFFLRVLKTPPKPEPDSYIDNDDDER' A
#
# COMPACT_ATOMS: atom_id res chain seq x y z
N MET A 1 17.68 16.01 27.70
CA MET A 1 16.84 15.08 26.91
C MET A 1 17.41 13.69 27.10
N ASN A 2 16.58 12.69 27.42
CA ASN A 2 17.08 11.33 27.66
C ASN A 2 17.42 10.67 26.32
N THR A 3 18.66 10.26 26.12
CA THR A 3 19.15 9.62 24.89
C THR A 3 18.28 8.42 24.49
N SER A 4 17.81 7.65 25.47
CA SER A 4 16.93 6.50 25.23
C SER A 4 15.60 6.91 24.59
N ALA A 5 15.01 8.03 25.00
CA ALA A 5 13.76 8.52 24.43
C ALA A 5 13.96 9.01 22.99
N LEU A 6 15.10 9.65 22.70
CA LEU A 6 15.44 10.10 21.35
C LEU A 6 15.63 8.92 20.39
N ILE A 7 16.32 7.87 20.83
CA ILE A 7 16.53 6.65 20.03
C ILE A 7 15.17 6.01 19.70
N MET A 8 14.30 5.83 20.70
CA MET A 8 12.98 5.23 20.48
C MET A 8 12.12 6.02 19.50
N MET A 9 12.15 7.35 19.57
CA MET A 9 11.44 8.24 18.66
C MET A 9 11.92 8.04 17.21
N ILE A 10 13.23 8.18 16.98
CA ILE A 10 13.82 8.07 15.63
C ILE A 10 13.61 6.66 15.06
N THR A 11 13.80 5.61 15.86
CA THR A 11 13.58 4.23 15.42
C THR A 11 12.13 4.02 14.97
N THR A 12 11.16 4.53 15.71
CA THR A 12 9.74 4.40 15.36
C THR A 12 9.44 5.12 14.05
N GLU A 13 9.92 6.36 13.89
CA GLU A 13 9.72 7.14 12.67
C GLU A 13 10.33 6.47 11.44
N VAL A 14 11.55 5.93 11.56
CA VAL A 14 12.23 5.20 10.48
C VAL A 14 11.44 3.96 10.08
N ILE A 15 10.96 3.17 11.04
CA ILE A 15 10.18 1.95 10.75
C ILE A 15 8.89 2.31 10.00
N VAL A 16 8.12 3.28 10.50
CA VAL A 16 6.88 3.71 9.86
C VAL A 16 7.13 4.22 8.44
N THR A 17 8.19 5.02 8.26
CA THR A 17 8.58 5.55 6.95
C THR A 17 8.95 4.44 5.97
N LEU A 18 9.74 3.45 6.41
CA LEU A 18 10.14 2.31 5.56
C LEU A 18 8.93 1.45 5.18
N VAL A 19 8.06 1.13 6.13
CA VAL A 19 6.85 0.32 5.86
C VAL A 19 5.92 1.04 4.89
N THR A 20 5.67 2.33 5.12
CA THR A 20 4.82 3.14 4.25
C THR A 20 5.41 3.26 2.86
N GLY A 21 6.70 3.58 2.76
CA GLY A 21 7.42 3.66 1.50
C GLY A 21 7.40 2.33 0.73
N TYR A 22 7.57 1.20 1.42
CA TYR A 22 7.49 -0.13 0.80
C TYR A 22 6.13 -0.38 0.16
N PHE A 23 5.02 -0.14 0.88
CA PHE A 23 3.69 -0.35 0.33
C PHE A 23 3.37 0.61 -0.81
N PHE A 24 3.82 1.86 -0.74
CA PHE A 24 3.63 2.82 -1.82
C PHE A 24 4.38 2.38 -3.08
N LEU A 25 5.65 1.98 -2.94
CA LEU A 25 6.42 1.42 -4.05
C LEU A 25 5.78 0.16 -4.61
N ARG A 26 5.25 -0.71 -3.74
CA ARG A 26 4.54 -1.92 -4.14
C ARG A 26 3.29 -1.57 -4.94
N VAL A 27 2.45 -0.65 -4.49
CA VAL A 27 1.22 -0.24 -5.20
C VAL A 27 1.56 0.37 -6.55
N LEU A 28 2.55 1.28 -6.62
CA LEU A 28 2.93 1.95 -7.86
C LEU A 28 3.57 1.03 -8.89
N LYS A 29 4.24 -0.04 -8.45
CA LYS A 29 4.97 -0.97 -9.33
C LYS A 29 4.26 -2.29 -9.57
N THR A 30 3.21 -2.60 -8.81
CA THR A 30 2.45 -3.84 -9.03
C THR A 30 1.70 -3.68 -10.35
N PRO A 31 1.97 -4.53 -11.35
CA PRO A 31 1.23 -4.47 -12.60
C PRO A 31 -0.25 -4.70 -12.31
N PRO A 32 -1.16 -3.99 -13.02
CA PRO A 32 -2.59 -4.23 -12.87
C PRO A 32 -2.85 -5.71 -13.08
N LYS A 33 -3.50 -6.33 -12.11
CA LYS A 33 -3.96 -7.71 -12.26
C LYS A 33 -4.92 -7.69 -13.45
N PRO A 34 -4.75 -8.56 -14.46
CA PRO A 34 -5.80 -8.76 -15.45
C PRO A 34 -6.97 -9.38 -14.70
N GLU A 35 -7.93 -8.53 -14.35
CA GLU A 35 -9.20 -8.96 -13.80
C GLU A 35 -10.12 -9.30 -14.98
N PRO A 36 -10.87 -10.41 -14.91
CA PRO A 36 -12.00 -10.59 -15.82
C PRO A 36 -12.94 -9.39 -15.63
N ASP A 37 -13.49 -8.87 -16.73
CA ASP A 37 -14.39 -7.70 -16.71
C ASP A 37 -15.48 -7.90 -15.65
N SER A 38 -15.61 -6.95 -14.71
CA SER A 38 -16.61 -7.03 -13.65
C SER A 38 -18.04 -6.81 -14.15
N TYR A 39 -18.21 -6.44 -15.42
CA TYR A 39 -19.48 -6.32 -16.13
C TYR A 39 -19.80 -7.53 -17.02
N ILE A 40 -18.93 -8.54 -17.11
CA ILE A 40 -19.18 -9.73 -17.96
C ILE A 40 -20.48 -10.45 -17.58
N ASP A 41 -20.85 -10.41 -16.31
CA ASP A 41 -22.09 -11.02 -15.80
C ASP A 41 -23.35 -10.18 -16.09
N ASN A 42 -23.17 -8.92 -16.52
CA ASN A 42 -24.25 -7.95 -16.81
C ASN A 42 -24.42 -7.66 -18.31
N ASP A 43 -23.60 -8.27 -19.18
CA ASP A 43 -23.67 -8.04 -20.63
C ASP A 43 -24.97 -8.55 -21.27
N ASP A 44 -25.63 -9.54 -20.63
CA ASP A 44 -26.87 -10.17 -21.11
C ASP A 44 -28.16 -9.57 -20.47
N ASP A 45 -28.06 -8.62 -19.54
CA ASP A 45 -29.23 -7.95 -18.97
C ASP A 45 -29.78 -6.92 -20.00
N GLU A 46 -30.82 -7.31 -20.74
CA GLU A 46 -31.51 -6.47 -21.71
C GLU A 46 -31.93 -5.11 -21.11
N ARG A 47 -31.53 -4.02 -21.77
CA ARG A 47 -31.85 -2.63 -21.41
C ARG A 47 -33.33 -2.28 -21.54
#